data_AF-A0A970X411-F1
#
_entry.id   AF-A0A970X411-F1
#
_cell.length_a   1.000
_cell.length_b   1.000
_cell.length_c   1.000
_cell.angle_alpha   90.00
_cell.angle_beta   90.00
_cell.angle_gamma   90.00
#
_symmetry.space_group_name_H-M   'P 1'
#
loop_
_entity.id
_entity.type
_entity.pdbx_description
1 polymer ?
#
loop_
_entity_poly.entity_id
_entity_poly.type
_entity_poly.pdbx_seq_one_letter_code
_entity_poly.pdbx_strand_id
1 'polypeptide(L)'
;MKKELRPFHDPLSCEVCGRTILKGERTETYLAPGGHRNLVCELCFVRAEHAGWIRESAADDMPTRAGRQPERRALLGRLMRRRGDQDRPAPPAPAGEPAPPADAEIYRDRSREREGMPFDGEPEHEPEQQPAPPPRRRERPKDPRHVRAVPTTAEAKVERALDLFNASEHQRTAAGLTRTLGFPWATAIPDPEAPSAVVVVVAWELSWYRYRIDLGDTAEAVTLLDKGDEIADIAEPLREWNAGLDEEGRLVMQGGVTT
;
A
#
# COMPACT_ATOMS: atom_id res chain seq x y z
N MET A 1 14.46 33.79 -37.90
CA MET A 1 13.32 33.27 -37.11
C MET A 1 13.70 31.95 -36.45
N LYS A 2 13.89 31.92 -35.13
CA LYS A 2 13.95 30.64 -34.39
C LYS A 2 12.50 30.22 -34.11
N LYS A 3 12.06 29.08 -34.68
CA LYS A 3 10.77 28.47 -34.33
C LYS A 3 10.90 27.88 -32.93
N GLU A 4 10.33 28.55 -31.94
CA GLU A 4 10.13 27.98 -30.61
C GLU A 4 9.04 26.89 -30.73
N LEU A 5 9.46 25.63 -30.69
CA LEU A 5 8.55 24.51 -30.51
C LEU A 5 8.11 24.54 -29.05
N ARG A 6 6.96 25.16 -28.76
CA ARG A 6 6.29 25.01 -27.46
C ARG A 6 5.54 23.68 -27.47
N PRO A 7 5.93 22.68 -26.66
CA PRO A 7 5.21 21.42 -26.59
C PRO A 7 3.94 21.64 -25.77
N PHE A 8 2.82 21.89 -26.44
CA PHE A 8 1.50 21.94 -25.82
C PHE A 8 1.06 20.49 -25.55
N HIS A 9 1.25 20.02 -24.32
CA HIS A 9 0.65 18.77 -23.86
C HIS A 9 -0.50 19.17 -22.94
N ASP A 10 -1.72 18.78 -23.31
CA ASP A 10 -2.86 18.91 -22.42
C ASP A 10 -2.62 18.03 -21.19
N PRO A 11 -2.65 18.58 -19.96
CA PRO A 11 -2.34 17.81 -18.76
C PRO A 11 -3.48 16.81 -18.47
N LEU A 12 -3.34 15.60 -19.02
CA LEU A 12 -4.21 14.47 -18.67
C LEU A 12 -4.04 14.15 -17.18
N SER A 13 -5.14 14.01 -16.46
CA SER A 13 -5.14 13.73 -15.02
C SER A 13 -5.81 12.38 -14.75
N CYS A 14 -5.31 11.66 -13.75
CA CYS A 14 -5.88 10.38 -13.35
C CYS A 14 -7.19 10.59 -12.58
N GLU A 15 -8.27 9.93 -13.00
CA GLU A 15 -9.59 10.05 -12.38
C GLU A 15 -9.69 9.40 -10.98
N VAL A 16 -8.72 8.55 -10.60
CA VAL A 16 -8.71 7.88 -9.29
C VAL A 16 -7.95 8.70 -8.24
N CYS A 17 -6.82 9.29 -8.61
CA CYS A 17 -5.95 10.01 -7.66
C CYS A 17 -5.76 11.50 -7.96
N GLY A 18 -6.28 12.01 -9.08
CA GLY A 18 -6.18 13.42 -9.47
C GLY A 18 -4.78 13.88 -9.90
N ARG A 19 -3.79 12.99 -9.98
CA ARG A 19 -2.42 13.36 -10.39
C ARG A 19 -2.36 13.59 -11.90
N THR A 20 -1.56 14.59 -12.31
CA THR A 20 -1.21 14.78 -13.72
C THR A 20 -0.33 13.62 -14.19
N ILE A 21 -0.71 13.03 -15.30
CA ILE A 21 -0.04 11.91 -15.94
C ILE A 21 1.20 12.44 -16.65
N LEU A 22 2.36 11.90 -16.30
CA LEU A 22 3.63 12.33 -16.88
C LEU A 22 3.86 11.71 -18.25
N LYS A 23 4.70 12.36 -19.06
CA LYS A 23 5.06 11.86 -20.38
C LYS A 23 5.83 10.53 -20.24
N GLY A 24 5.24 9.45 -20.76
CA GLY A 24 5.81 8.11 -20.71
C GLY A 24 5.30 7.24 -19.55
N GLU A 25 4.45 7.78 -18.68
CA GLU A 25 3.73 6.99 -17.68
C GLU A 25 2.69 6.08 -18.37
N ARG A 26 2.54 4.83 -17.90
CA ARG A 26 1.54 3.92 -18.47
C ARG A 26 0.16 4.30 -17.95
N THR A 27 -0.79 4.41 -18.87
CA THR A 27 -2.19 4.72 -18.59
C THR A 27 -3.11 3.74 -19.25
N GLU A 28 -4.25 3.50 -18.62
CA GLU A 28 -5.32 2.67 -19.18
C GLU A 28 -6.69 3.31 -18.94
N THR A 29 -7.62 3.02 -19.83
CA THR A 29 -9.00 3.49 -19.74
C THR A 29 -9.85 2.44 -19.05
N TYR A 30 -10.61 2.89 -18.05
CA TYR A 30 -11.53 2.07 -17.27
C TYR A 30 -12.97 2.56 -17.44
N LEU A 31 -13.90 1.61 -17.42
CA LEU A 31 -15.34 1.87 -17.36
C LEU A 31 -15.80 1.80 -15.91
N ALA A 32 -16.19 2.94 -15.35
CA ALA A 32 -16.81 2.98 -14.04
C ALA A 32 -18.24 2.41 -14.08
N PRO A 33 -18.84 2.02 -12.94
CA PRO A 33 -20.19 1.46 -12.86
C PRO A 33 -21.30 2.34 -13.48
N GLY A 34 -21.06 3.64 -13.66
CA GLY A 34 -21.97 4.56 -14.35
C GLY A 34 -21.71 4.70 -15.85
N GLY A 35 -20.90 3.85 -16.46
CA GLY A 35 -20.65 3.79 -17.91
C GLY A 35 -19.72 4.88 -18.47
N HIS A 36 -19.13 5.71 -17.60
CA HIS A 36 -18.15 6.72 -17.99
C HIS A 36 -16.75 6.12 -18.12
N ARG A 37 -16.02 6.57 -19.15
CA ARG A 37 -14.65 6.19 -19.44
C ARG A 37 -13.71 7.12 -18.68
N ASN A 38 -12.91 6.52 -17.80
CA ASN A 38 -12.01 7.22 -16.91
C ASN A 38 -10.57 6.81 -17.20
N LEU A 39 -9.67 7.80 -17.30
CA LEU A 39 -8.25 7.54 -17.51
C LEU A 39 -7.57 7.29 -16.16
N VAL A 40 -6.88 6.15 -16.03
CA VAL A 40 -6.26 5.70 -14.80
C VAL A 40 -4.76 5.52 -15.01
N CYS A 41 -3.94 6.01 -14.08
CA CYS A 41 -2.50 5.78 -14.12
C CYS A 41 -2.12 4.39 -13.58
N GLU A 42 -0.94 3.90 -13.92
CA GLU A 42 -0.45 2.57 -13.53
C GLU A 42 -0.51 2.28 -12.02
N LEU A 43 -0.34 3.31 -11.19
CA LEU A 43 -0.40 3.18 -9.74
C LEU A 43 -1.82 2.98 -9.20
N CYS A 44 -2.84 3.37 -9.97
CA CYS A 44 -4.24 3.35 -9.55
C CYS A 44 -5.04 2.20 -10.17
N PHE A 45 -4.40 1.34 -10.94
CA PHE A 45 -5.02 0.19 -11.58
C PHE A 45 -5.74 -0.74 -10.59
N VAL A 46 -5.05 -1.17 -9.53
CA VAL A 46 -5.63 -2.04 -8.50
C VAL A 46 -6.79 -1.35 -7.78
N ARG A 47 -6.68 -0.04 -7.54
CA ARG A 47 -7.75 0.73 -6.88
C ARG A 47 -8.99 0.85 -7.76
N ALA A 48 -8.82 1.05 -9.07
CA ALA A 48 -9.93 1.06 -10.02
C ALA A 48 -10.63 -0.31 -10.09
N GLU A 49 -9.87 -1.41 -10.13
CA GLU A 49 -10.42 -2.77 -10.13
C GLU A 49 -11.21 -3.07 -8.84
N HIS A 50 -10.68 -2.70 -7.67
CA HIS A 50 -11.38 -2.83 -6.39
C HIS A 50 -12.66 -1.99 -6.31
N ALA A 51 -12.70 -0.85 -7.00
CA ALA A 51 -13.91 -0.04 -7.15
C ALA A 51 -14.94 -0.64 -8.14
N GLY A 52 -14.65 -1.83 -8.68
CA GLY A 52 -15.48 -2.51 -9.67
C GLY A 52 -15.42 -1.89 -11.05
N TRP A 53 -14.39 -1.10 -11.36
CA TRP A 53 -14.21 -0.55 -12.70
C TRP A 53 -13.63 -1.61 -13.63
N ILE A 54 -14.11 -1.66 -14.86
CA ILE A 54 -13.72 -2.67 -15.85
C ILE A 54 -12.70 -2.04 -16.80
N ARG A 55 -11.52 -2.65 -16.96
CA ARG A 55 -10.55 -2.23 -17.98
C ARG A 55 -11.18 -2.37 -19.36
N GLU A 56 -11.07 -1.33 -20.18
CA GLU A 56 -11.63 -1.37 -21.54
C GLU A 56 -10.95 -2.44 -22.41
N SER A 57 -9.65 -2.68 -22.21
CA SER A 57 -8.92 -3.78 -22.86
C SER A 57 -9.42 -5.17 -22.46
N ALA A 58 -9.99 -5.33 -21.26
CA ALA A 58 -10.66 -6.56 -20.83
C ALA A 58 -12.13 -6.63 -21.26
N ALA A 59 -12.74 -5.49 -21.61
CA ALA A 59 -14.10 -5.41 -22.13
C ALA A 59 -14.18 -5.79 -23.62
N ASP A 60 -13.13 -5.54 -24.40
CA ASP A 60 -13.02 -6.00 -25.80
C ASP A 60 -12.88 -7.53 -25.93
N ASP A 61 -12.31 -8.20 -24.92
CA ASP A 61 -12.18 -9.67 -24.86
C ASP A 61 -13.46 -10.39 -24.38
N MET A 62 -14.54 -9.64 -24.13
CA MET A 62 -15.83 -10.20 -23.74
C MET A 62 -16.69 -10.40 -25.00
N PRO A 63 -17.06 -11.63 -25.39
CA PRO A 63 -17.96 -11.83 -26.52
C PRO A 63 -19.28 -11.14 -26.19
N THR A 64 -19.60 -10.12 -26.97
CA THR A 64 -20.86 -9.39 -26.92
C THR A 64 -21.99 -10.41 -27.03
N ARG A 65 -22.68 -10.68 -25.91
CA ARG A 65 -23.97 -11.36 -25.94
C ARG A 65 -24.94 -10.39 -26.60
N ALA A 66 -24.98 -10.46 -27.93
CA ALA A 66 -25.95 -9.80 -28.76
C ALA A 66 -27.35 -10.10 -28.21
N GLY A 67 -28.03 -9.04 -27.79
CA GLY A 67 -29.39 -9.11 -27.31
C GLY A 67 -30.29 -9.71 -28.38
N ARG A 68 -30.85 -10.89 -28.08
CA ARG A 68 -31.93 -11.45 -28.89
C ARG A 68 -33.20 -10.67 -28.55
N GLN A 69 -33.45 -9.60 -29.30
CA GLN A 69 -34.79 -9.04 -29.44
C GLN A 69 -35.69 -10.10 -30.11
N PRO A 70 -36.86 -10.44 -29.56
CA PRO A 70 -37.92 -11.05 -30.33
C PRO A 70 -38.97 -9.99 -30.63
N GLU A 71 -38.88 -9.51 -31.86
CA GLU A 71 -39.91 -8.88 -32.65
C GLU A 71 -41.31 -9.52 -32.53
N ARG A 72 -42.31 -8.63 -32.52
CA ARG A 72 -43.74 -8.91 -32.38
C ARG A 72 -44.31 -9.57 -33.65
N ARG A 73 -45.07 -10.66 -33.48
CA ARG A 73 -46.48 -10.95 -33.95
C ARG A 73 -46.68 -12.42 -34.37
N ALA A 74 -47.59 -13.11 -33.67
CA ALA A 74 -48.54 -14.06 -34.26
C ALA A 74 -49.70 -14.31 -33.28
N LEU A 75 -50.92 -14.28 -33.82
CA LEU A 75 -52.21 -14.34 -33.12
C LEU A 75 -52.72 -15.79 -32.99
N LEU A 76 -53.42 -16.08 -31.89
CA LEU A 76 -54.42 -17.14 -31.65
C LEU A 76 -54.00 -18.62 -31.65
N GLY A 77 -54.19 -19.26 -30.48
CA GLY A 77 -54.19 -20.71 -30.31
C GLY A 77 -54.48 -21.14 -28.87
N ARG A 78 -55.71 -20.92 -28.39
CA ARG A 78 -56.23 -21.42 -27.10
C ARG A 78 -56.17 -22.95 -27.05
N LEU A 79 -55.84 -23.55 -25.90
CA LEU A 79 -56.76 -24.29 -25.00
C LEU A 79 -56.01 -25.29 -24.07
N MET A 80 -56.42 -25.30 -22.79
CA MET A 80 -56.09 -26.24 -21.69
C MET A 80 -54.71 -26.07 -21.01
N ARG A 81 -54.57 -26.03 -19.68
CA ARG A 81 -55.43 -26.41 -18.54
C ARG A 81 -54.78 -25.81 -17.27
N ARG A 82 -55.34 -24.79 -16.61
CA ARG A 82 -56.22 -24.86 -15.43
C ARG A 82 -55.93 -26.04 -14.46
N ARG A 83 -55.19 -25.75 -13.37
CA ARG A 83 -55.22 -26.32 -11.98
C ARG A 83 -53.81 -26.19 -11.39
N GLY A 84 -53.55 -25.62 -10.22
CA GLY A 84 -54.37 -24.98 -9.22
C GLY A 84 -53.45 -24.13 -8.33
N ASP A 85 -53.96 -23.00 -7.88
CA ASP A 85 -53.40 -22.18 -6.82
C ASP A 85 -53.92 -22.75 -5.50
N GLN A 86 -53.01 -23.20 -4.64
CA GLN A 86 -53.13 -23.29 -3.18
C GLN A 86 -51.92 -24.03 -2.60
N ASP A 87 -50.91 -23.27 -2.19
CA ASP A 87 -50.18 -23.49 -0.94
C ASP A 87 -49.12 -22.39 -0.79
N ARG A 88 -49.48 -21.33 -0.04
CA ARG A 88 -48.54 -20.29 0.40
C ARG A 88 -48.44 -20.38 1.92
N PRO A 89 -47.30 -20.79 2.49
CA PRO A 89 -47.11 -20.71 3.93
C PRO A 89 -46.80 -19.26 4.36
N ALA A 90 -47.31 -18.90 5.53
CA ALA A 90 -47.14 -17.60 6.18
C ALA A 90 -45.71 -17.42 6.75
N PRO A 91 -45.23 -16.16 6.92
CA PRO A 91 -43.90 -15.90 7.50
C PRO A 91 -43.91 -16.09 9.02
N PRO A 92 -42.88 -16.71 9.63
CA PRO A 92 -42.70 -16.71 11.07
C PRO A 92 -42.06 -15.40 11.58
N ALA A 93 -42.47 -15.00 12.80
CA ALA A 93 -41.96 -13.86 13.56
C ALA A 93 -40.55 -14.12 14.16
N PRO A 94 -39.78 -13.08 14.57
CA PRO A 94 -38.35 -13.21 14.85
C PRO A 94 -38.07 -13.82 16.23
N ALA A 95 -37.21 -14.83 16.27
CA ALA A 95 -36.66 -15.41 17.49
C ALA A 95 -35.13 -15.31 17.47
N GLY A 96 -34.58 -14.71 18.54
CA GLY A 96 -33.28 -15.01 19.16
C GLY A 96 -32.01 -14.88 18.33
N GLU A 97 -31.01 -14.20 18.89
CA GLU A 97 -29.63 -14.17 18.41
C GLU A 97 -29.09 -15.56 18.02
N PRO A 98 -28.41 -15.70 16.86
CA PRO A 98 -27.79 -16.95 16.48
C PRO A 98 -26.53 -17.19 17.32
N ALA A 99 -26.46 -18.37 17.94
CA ALA A 99 -25.25 -18.93 18.52
C ALA A 99 -24.15 -19.07 17.45
N PRO A 100 -22.86 -18.98 17.84
CA PRO A 100 -21.73 -19.09 16.91
C PRO A 100 -21.68 -20.48 16.24
N PRO A 101 -21.14 -20.57 15.00
CA PRO A 101 -21.05 -21.82 14.25
C PRO A 101 -20.15 -22.87 14.92
N ALA A 102 -20.53 -24.13 14.71
CA ALA A 102 -19.93 -25.34 15.29
C ALA A 102 -18.64 -25.81 14.59
N ASP A 103 -17.77 -24.89 14.16
CA ASP A 103 -16.46 -25.19 13.56
C ASP A 103 -15.27 -24.86 14.49
N ALA A 104 -15.55 -24.35 15.68
CA ALA A 104 -14.55 -24.12 16.74
C ALA A 104 -13.95 -25.41 17.35
N GLU A 105 -14.45 -26.60 16.99
CA GLU A 105 -13.91 -27.88 17.48
C GLU A 105 -12.80 -28.47 16.60
N ILE A 106 -12.60 -27.98 15.37
CA ILE A 106 -11.60 -28.53 14.44
C ILE A 106 -10.16 -28.19 14.86
N TYR A 107 -9.95 -27.18 15.72
CA TYR A 107 -8.61 -26.75 16.13
C TYR A 107 -8.04 -27.46 17.38
N ARG A 108 -8.78 -28.33 18.07
CA ARG A 108 -8.27 -29.04 19.27
C ARG A 108 -7.86 -30.49 19.05
N ASP A 109 -8.22 -31.11 17.94
CA ASP A 109 -8.03 -32.55 17.76
C ASP A 109 -6.67 -32.93 17.12
N ARG A 110 -6.11 -32.05 16.27
CA ARG A 110 -4.90 -32.40 15.48
C ARG A 110 -3.57 -32.40 16.25
N SER A 111 -3.58 -32.01 17.52
CA SER A 111 -2.39 -31.99 18.39
C SER A 111 -2.21 -33.24 19.24
N ARG A 112 -3.19 -34.16 19.29
CA ARG A 112 -3.14 -35.33 20.18
C ARG A 112 -2.93 -36.69 19.50
N GLU A 113 -3.08 -36.80 18.19
CA GLU A 113 -2.95 -38.09 17.48
C GLU A 113 -1.57 -38.39 16.88
N ARG A 114 -0.57 -37.51 17.06
CA ARG A 114 0.79 -37.71 16.51
C ARG A 114 1.79 -38.32 17.50
N GLU A 115 1.30 -39.08 18.48
CA GLU A 115 2.13 -39.90 19.36
C GLU A 115 1.63 -41.35 19.29
N GLY A 116 2.28 -42.17 18.47
CA GLY A 116 2.16 -43.62 18.55
C GLY A 116 1.80 -44.34 17.26
N MET A 117 2.77 -44.53 16.36
CA MET A 117 2.84 -45.71 15.49
C MET A 117 4.33 -46.07 15.27
N PRO A 118 4.76 -47.31 15.54
CA PRO A 118 6.10 -47.77 15.21
C PRO A 118 6.18 -48.12 13.72
N PHE A 119 7.16 -47.55 13.01
CA PHE A 119 7.40 -47.85 11.60
C PHE A 119 8.57 -48.82 11.49
N ASP A 120 8.26 -50.11 11.39
CA ASP A 120 9.20 -51.13 10.93
C ASP A 120 9.28 -51.08 9.40
N GLY A 121 10.49 -50.94 8.87
CA GLY A 121 10.79 -51.14 7.45
C GLY A 121 11.52 -49.97 6.81
N GLU A 122 12.83 -49.94 6.95
CA GLU A 122 13.75 -49.06 6.22
C GLU A 122 13.69 -49.41 4.71
N PRO A 123 13.30 -48.49 3.81
CA PRO A 123 13.66 -48.60 2.41
C PRO A 123 15.03 -47.94 2.23
N GLU A 124 16.03 -48.71 1.79
CA GLU A 124 17.35 -48.20 1.40
C GLU A 124 17.18 -47.04 0.40
N HIS A 125 17.36 -45.81 0.88
CA HIS A 125 17.47 -44.63 0.04
C HIS A 125 18.86 -44.65 -0.60
N GLU A 126 18.87 -44.89 -1.91
CA GLU A 126 19.96 -44.48 -2.79
C GLU A 126 20.30 -43.00 -2.51
N PRO A 127 21.58 -42.60 -2.41
CA PRO A 127 21.93 -41.24 -2.00
C PRO A 127 21.53 -40.24 -3.09
N GLU A 128 20.32 -39.70 -2.96
CA GLU A 128 19.83 -38.62 -3.79
C GLU A 128 20.68 -37.38 -3.44
N GLN A 129 21.56 -37.03 -4.37
CA GLN A 129 22.44 -35.87 -4.26
C GLN A 129 21.59 -34.64 -3.98
N GLN A 130 21.76 -34.03 -2.80
CA GLN A 130 21.17 -32.73 -2.51
C GLN A 130 21.47 -31.79 -3.67
N PRO A 131 20.46 -31.16 -4.31
CA PRO A 131 20.73 -30.11 -5.27
C PRO A 131 21.53 -29.04 -4.52
N ALA A 132 22.68 -28.69 -5.08
CA ALA A 132 23.59 -27.72 -4.48
C ALA A 132 22.79 -26.47 -4.07
N PRO A 133 23.12 -25.85 -2.91
CA PRO A 133 22.47 -24.61 -2.51
C PRO A 133 22.52 -23.62 -3.68
N PRO A 134 21.44 -22.88 -3.95
CA PRO A 134 21.43 -21.90 -5.04
C PRO A 134 22.68 -21.04 -4.89
N PRO A 135 23.41 -20.77 -6.00
CA PRO A 135 24.64 -19.99 -5.90
C PRO A 135 24.28 -18.72 -5.15
N ARG A 136 24.91 -18.52 -3.98
CA ARG A 136 24.79 -17.28 -3.22
C ARG A 136 24.96 -16.19 -4.26
N ARG A 137 23.93 -15.35 -4.46
CA ARG A 137 24.06 -14.18 -5.33
C ARG A 137 25.37 -13.55 -4.90
N ARG A 138 26.34 -13.53 -5.79
CA ARG A 138 27.63 -12.90 -5.52
C ARG A 138 27.27 -11.49 -5.11
N GLU A 139 27.36 -11.20 -3.82
CA GLU A 139 27.28 -9.84 -3.32
C GLU A 139 28.29 -9.10 -4.15
N ARG A 140 27.80 -8.19 -5.00
CA ARG A 140 28.66 -7.35 -5.81
C ARG A 140 29.65 -6.76 -4.80
N PRO A 141 30.98 -6.91 -5.00
CA PRO A 141 31.96 -6.39 -4.05
C PRO A 141 31.55 -4.97 -3.70
N LYS A 142 31.23 -4.74 -2.41
CA LYS A 142 30.82 -3.43 -1.91
C LYS A 142 31.86 -2.45 -2.43
N ASP A 143 31.44 -1.58 -3.33
CA ASP A 143 32.24 -0.50 -3.88
C ASP A 143 33.01 0.12 -2.70
N PRO A 144 34.35 0.22 -2.74
CA PRO A 144 35.16 0.63 -1.61
C PRO A 144 34.53 1.86 -0.97
N ARG A 145 33.98 1.62 0.23
CA ARG A 145 33.18 2.56 1.01
C ARG A 145 33.84 3.92 0.92
N HIS A 146 33.22 4.84 0.18
CA HIS A 146 33.48 6.26 0.39
C HIS A 146 32.85 6.54 1.75
N VAL A 147 33.59 6.23 2.83
CA VAL A 147 33.19 6.51 4.20
C VAL A 147 33.13 8.02 4.27
N ARG A 148 31.96 8.56 3.98
CA ARG A 148 31.70 9.98 4.13
C ARG A 148 31.87 10.26 5.61
N ALA A 149 32.72 11.23 5.94
CA ALA A 149 32.95 11.58 7.32
C ALA A 149 31.59 11.88 7.98
N VAL A 150 31.19 11.04 8.93
CA VAL A 150 29.99 11.28 9.72
C VAL A 150 30.28 12.54 10.55
N PRO A 151 29.40 13.55 10.50
CA PRO A 151 29.59 14.74 11.32
C PRO A 151 29.74 14.37 12.80
N THR A 152 30.62 15.07 13.51
CA THR A 152 30.93 14.74 14.91
C THR A 152 29.96 15.38 15.89
N THR A 153 29.34 16.51 15.53
CA THR A 153 28.38 17.22 16.39
C THR A 153 26.95 16.70 16.17
N ALA A 154 26.12 16.79 17.22
CA ALA A 154 24.73 16.34 17.15
C ALA A 154 23.92 17.16 16.13
N GLU A 155 24.13 18.47 16.11
CA GLU A 155 23.44 19.40 15.24
C GLU A 155 23.75 19.12 13.77
N ALA A 156 25.02 18.90 13.43
CA ALA A 156 25.43 18.60 12.06
C ALA A 156 24.98 17.20 11.60
N LYS A 157 24.84 16.23 12.52
CA LYS A 157 24.22 14.95 12.22
C LYS A 157 22.74 15.12 11.87
N VAL A 158 22.01 15.89 12.67
CA VAL A 158 20.59 16.15 12.44
C VAL A 158 20.38 16.90 11.12
N GLU A 159 21.11 17.99 10.88
CA GLU A 159 21.04 18.73 9.61
C GLU A 159 21.29 17.80 8.41
N ARG A 160 22.35 16.99 8.48
CA ARG A 160 22.66 16.03 7.43
C ARG A 160 21.58 14.96 7.25
N ALA A 161 20.95 14.53 8.34
CA ALA A 161 19.86 13.57 8.29
C ALA A 161 18.61 14.17 7.64
N LEU A 162 18.27 15.43 7.96
CA LEU A 162 17.16 16.14 7.34
C LEU A 162 17.38 16.30 5.82
N ASP A 163 18.60 16.61 5.38
CA ASP A 163 18.93 16.61 3.94
C ASP A 163 18.65 15.27 3.26
N LEU A 164 19.05 14.17 3.92
CA LEU A 164 18.83 12.81 3.42
C LEU A 164 17.34 12.45 3.40
N PHE A 165 16.58 12.83 4.43
CA PHE A 165 15.13 12.67 4.47
C PHE A 165 14.46 13.43 3.34
N ASN A 166 14.84 14.70 3.14
CA ASN A 166 14.27 15.59 2.14
C ASN A 166 14.57 15.15 0.70
N ALA A 167 15.69 14.46 0.49
CA ALA A 167 16.02 13.84 -0.79
C ALA A 167 15.33 12.47 -1.02
N SER A 168 14.65 11.91 -0.02
CA SER A 168 13.98 10.61 -0.09
C SER A 168 12.51 10.73 -0.52
N GLU A 169 11.92 9.61 -0.97
CA GLU A 169 10.48 9.53 -1.30
C GLU A 169 9.56 9.79 -0.08
N HIS A 170 10.08 9.68 1.15
CA HIS A 170 9.32 9.95 2.38
C HIS A 170 8.97 11.44 2.53
N GLN A 171 9.79 12.34 1.97
CA GLN A 171 9.49 13.78 1.95
C GLN A 171 8.20 14.07 1.19
N ARG A 172 8.05 13.52 -0.03
CA ARG A 172 6.85 13.72 -0.85
C ARG A 172 5.62 13.14 -0.16
N THR A 173 5.78 12.02 0.54
CA THR A 173 4.70 11.40 1.32
C THR A 173 4.27 12.29 2.48
N ALA A 174 5.21 12.77 3.29
CA ALA A 174 4.94 13.67 4.41
C ALA A 174 4.29 14.99 3.94
N ALA A 175 4.83 15.62 2.90
CA ALA A 175 4.26 16.83 2.31
C ALA A 175 2.85 16.62 1.73
N GLY A 176 2.60 15.43 1.17
CA GLY A 176 1.27 15.06 0.65
C GLY A 176 0.22 14.96 1.75
N LEU A 177 0.59 14.42 2.92
CA LEU A 177 -0.29 14.28 4.07
C LEU A 177 -0.68 15.63 4.69
N THR A 178 0.14 16.68 4.51
CA THR A 178 -0.17 18.04 4.99
C THR A 178 -1.49 18.58 4.46
N ARG A 179 -1.89 18.19 3.25
CA ARG A 179 -3.15 18.64 2.63
C ARG A 179 -4.39 18.12 3.34
N THR A 180 -4.30 16.96 3.99
CA THR A 180 -5.43 16.28 4.63
C THR A 180 -5.37 16.34 6.15
N LEU A 181 -4.17 16.33 6.73
CA LEU A 181 -3.95 16.24 8.17
C LEU A 181 -3.38 17.54 8.78
N GLY A 182 -3.10 18.55 7.96
CA GLY A 182 -2.45 19.80 8.41
C GLY A 182 -0.93 19.65 8.58
N PHE A 183 -0.29 20.69 9.11
CA PHE A 183 1.17 20.69 9.30
C PHE A 183 1.56 19.69 10.41
N PRO A 184 2.52 18.79 10.16
CA PRO A 184 2.97 17.87 11.19
C PRO A 184 3.86 18.55 12.21
N TRP A 185 3.84 18.00 13.43
CA TRP A 185 4.96 18.14 14.35
C TRP A 185 6.06 17.15 13.97
N ALA A 186 7.33 17.53 14.16
CA ALA A 186 8.42 16.62 13.91
C ALA A 186 9.56 16.78 14.89
N THR A 187 10.28 15.69 15.11
CA THR A 187 11.46 15.65 15.96
C THR A 187 12.58 14.92 15.24
N ALA A 188 13.81 15.42 15.34
CA ALA A 188 15.01 14.75 14.86
C ALA A 188 16.06 14.74 15.97
N ILE A 189 16.51 13.55 16.38
CA ILE A 189 17.53 13.37 17.43
C ILE A 189 18.54 12.30 17.02
N PRO A 190 19.85 12.47 17.33
CA PRO A 190 20.83 11.41 17.13
C PRO A 190 20.46 10.14 17.91
N ASP A 191 20.67 8.97 17.30
CA ASP A 191 20.45 7.68 17.94
C ASP A 191 21.61 7.39 18.92
N PRO A 192 21.36 7.19 20.22
CA PRO A 192 22.41 6.88 21.19
C PRO A 192 23.00 5.48 20.99
N GLU A 193 22.25 4.54 20.39
CA GLU A 193 22.71 3.17 20.14
C GLU A 193 23.50 3.06 18.83
N ALA A 194 23.28 4.00 17.89
CA ALA A 194 23.90 4.00 16.57
C ALA A 194 24.53 5.38 16.26
N PRO A 195 25.86 5.55 16.39
CA PRO A 195 26.50 6.86 16.31
C PRO A 195 26.45 7.52 14.92
N SER A 196 26.18 6.74 13.87
CA SER A 196 25.95 7.25 12.51
C SER A 196 24.47 7.41 12.17
N ALA A 197 23.56 7.22 13.11
CA ALA A 197 22.13 7.29 12.84
C ALA A 197 21.44 8.46 13.55
N VAL A 198 20.35 8.92 12.94
CA VAL A 198 19.42 9.91 13.48
C VAL A 198 18.02 9.33 13.40
N VAL A 199 17.25 9.45 14.47
CA VAL A 199 15.84 9.10 14.51
C VAL A 199 15.03 10.35 14.17
N VAL A 200 14.11 10.22 13.22
CA VAL A 200 13.18 11.27 12.84
C VAL A 200 11.76 10.79 13.06
N VAL A 201 10.95 11.57 13.76
CA VAL A 201 9.51 11.34 13.90
C VAL A 201 8.76 12.47 13.19
N VAL A 202 7.74 12.10 12.41
CA VAL A 202 6.78 13.02 11.79
C VAL A 202 5.39 12.61 12.26
N ALA A 203 4.67 13.53 12.91
CA ALA A 203 3.43 13.24 13.62
C ALA A 203 2.33 14.26 13.32
N TRP A 204 1.11 13.74 13.22
CA TRP A 204 -0.17 14.44 13.19
C TRP A 204 -1.02 13.97 14.37
N GLU A 205 -2.16 14.62 14.61
CA GLU A 205 -3.07 14.25 15.71
C GLU A 205 -3.52 12.78 15.68
N LEU A 206 -3.61 12.17 14.49
CA LEU A 206 -4.17 10.83 14.28
C LEU A 206 -3.19 9.83 13.67
N SER A 207 -1.93 10.21 13.44
CA SER A 207 -0.95 9.36 12.77
C SER A 207 0.47 9.84 13.02
N TRP A 208 1.40 8.93 13.26
CA TRP A 208 2.82 9.24 13.34
C TRP A 208 3.67 8.18 12.65
N TYR A 209 4.86 8.58 12.23
CA TYR A 209 5.84 7.74 11.55
C TYR A 209 7.22 8.00 12.13
N ARG A 210 7.96 6.91 12.42
CA ARG A 210 9.33 6.95 12.93
C ARG A 210 10.29 6.37 11.92
N TYR A 211 11.29 7.15 11.56
CA TYR A 211 12.33 6.81 10.61
C TYR A 211 13.68 6.73 11.31
N ARG A 212 14.54 5.84 10.83
CA ARG A 212 15.99 5.86 11.09
C ARG A 212 16.70 6.32 9.84
N ILE A 213 17.63 7.25 10.01
CA ILE A 213 18.44 7.79 8.93
C ILE A 213 19.90 7.46 9.22
N ASP A 214 20.50 6.57 8.41
CA ASP A 214 21.93 6.24 8.49
C ASP A 214 22.75 7.23 7.65
N LEU A 215 23.68 7.91 8.30
CA LEU A 215 24.60 8.88 7.69
C LEU A 215 25.79 8.21 6.99
N GLY A 216 26.06 6.94 7.30
CA GLY A 216 27.16 6.15 6.75
C GLY A 216 26.83 5.46 5.43
N ASP A 217 25.55 5.18 5.16
CA ASP A 217 25.07 4.57 3.92
C ASP A 217 24.05 5.48 3.24
N THR A 218 24.46 6.15 2.16
CA THR A 218 23.57 7.08 1.45
C THR A 218 22.66 6.42 0.42
N ALA A 219 22.85 5.13 0.09
CA ALA A 219 22.05 4.46 -0.94
C ALA A 219 20.66 4.07 -0.42
N GLU A 220 20.59 3.62 0.84
CA GLU A 220 19.34 3.27 1.55
C GLU A 220 19.31 3.99 2.92
N ALA A 221 19.65 5.28 2.92
CA ALA A 221 19.85 6.04 4.15
C ALA A 221 18.61 6.07 5.05
N VAL A 222 17.40 6.10 4.48
CA VAL A 222 16.16 6.32 5.23
C VAL A 222 15.37 5.03 5.32
N THR A 223 15.15 4.55 6.54
CA THR A 223 14.35 3.35 6.82
C THR A 223 13.17 3.71 7.72
N LEU A 224 11.96 3.32 7.35
CA LEU A 224 10.81 3.40 8.24
C LEU A 224 10.94 2.32 9.32
N LEU A 225 11.03 2.73 10.58
CA LEU A 225 11.09 1.82 11.72
C LEU A 225 9.70 1.45 12.23
N ASP A 226 8.82 2.44 12.34
CA ASP A 226 7.56 2.27 13.07
C ASP A 226 6.51 3.32 12.67
N LYS A 227 5.24 3.05 12.99
CA LYS A 227 4.12 3.97 12.80
C LYS A 227 2.99 3.65 13.78
N GLY A 228 2.19 4.65 14.12
CA GLY A 228 1.01 4.49 14.96
C GLY A 228 -0.01 5.59 14.71
N ASP A 229 -1.10 5.54 15.46
CA ASP A 229 -2.24 6.47 15.38
C ASP A 229 -2.42 7.31 16.65
N GLU A 230 -1.77 6.96 17.76
CA GLU A 230 -1.78 7.75 19.00
C GLU A 230 -0.43 8.43 19.26
N ILE A 231 -0.43 9.76 19.47
CA ILE A 231 0.78 10.51 19.84
C ILE A 231 1.37 10.00 21.18
N ALA A 232 0.53 9.48 22.07
CA ALA A 232 0.96 8.94 23.36
C ALA A 232 1.91 7.73 23.24
N ASP A 233 1.85 6.99 22.13
CA ASP A 233 2.73 5.84 21.86
C ASP A 233 4.15 6.25 21.49
N ILE A 234 4.36 7.53 21.17
CA ILE A 234 5.68 8.07 20.84
C ILE A 234 6.49 8.23 22.13
N ALA A 235 7.69 7.64 22.15
CA ALA A 235 8.62 7.77 23.27
C ALA A 235 8.83 9.25 23.64
N GLU A 236 8.88 9.56 24.94
CA GLU A 236 8.93 10.94 25.47
C GLU A 236 9.99 11.85 24.79
N PRO A 237 11.25 11.43 24.57
CA PRO A 237 12.25 12.29 23.94
C PRO A 237 11.93 12.68 22.50
N LEU A 238 11.07 11.90 21.83
CA LEU A 238 10.67 12.14 20.45
C LEU A 238 9.45 13.08 20.34
N ARG A 239 8.89 13.53 21.47
CA ARG A 239 7.76 14.48 21.54
C ARG A 239 8.18 15.91 21.88
N GLU A 240 9.47 16.25 21.80
CA GLU A 240 9.97 17.63 22.02
C GLU A 240 9.82 18.55 20.81
N TRP A 241 9.42 18.02 19.65
CA TRP A 241 9.05 18.74 18.43
C TRP A 241 10.04 19.82 17.98
N ASN A 242 11.31 19.45 17.77
CA ASN A 242 12.38 20.36 17.36
C ASN A 242 12.46 20.64 15.84
N ALA A 243 11.55 20.07 15.04
CA ALA A 243 11.53 20.18 13.58
C ALA A 243 10.09 20.35 13.04
N GLY A 244 9.96 20.75 11.78
CA GLY A 244 8.68 20.94 11.11
C GLY A 244 8.82 20.97 9.60
N LEU A 245 7.69 20.95 8.89
CA LEU A 245 7.69 21.14 7.44
C LEU A 245 7.65 22.63 7.08
N ASP A 246 8.50 23.07 6.15
CA ASP A 246 8.44 24.40 5.52
C ASP A 246 7.31 24.51 4.47
N GLU A 247 7.18 25.68 3.83
CA GLU A 247 6.16 25.92 2.80
C GLU A 247 6.32 25.02 1.57
N GLU A 248 7.56 24.60 1.27
CA GLU A 248 7.89 23.65 0.22
C GLU A 248 7.67 22.18 0.64
N GLY A 249 7.25 21.93 1.89
CA GLY A 249 7.04 20.60 2.44
C GLY A 249 8.33 19.85 2.72
N ARG A 250 9.44 20.55 2.95
CA ARG A 250 10.71 19.97 3.40
C ARG A 250 10.81 20.03 4.91
N LEU A 251 11.42 19.00 5.49
CA LEU A 251 11.65 18.92 6.92
C LEU A 251 12.84 19.81 7.29
N VAL A 252 12.61 20.78 8.16
CA VAL A 252 13.60 21.76 8.62
C VAL A 252 13.60 21.82 10.15
N MET A 253 14.75 22.15 10.73
CA MET A 253 14.83 22.43 12.17
C MET A 253 14.00 23.67 12.49
N GLN A 254 13.19 23.60 13.55
CA GLN A 254 12.55 24.79 14.08
C GLN A 254 13.61 25.59 14.83
N GLY A 255 13.86 26.82 14.41
CA GLY A 255 14.67 27.76 15.19
C GLY A 255 14.00 27.93 16.54
N GLY A 256 14.65 27.49 17.61
CA GLY A 256 14.06 27.42 18.94
C GLY A 256 13.39 28.73 19.32
N VAL A 257 12.05 28.72 19.42
CA VAL A 257 11.32 29.72 20.19
C VAL A 257 11.28 29.19 21.60
N THR A 258 12.37 29.41 22.34
CA THR A 258 12.37 29.35 23.79
C THR A 258 11.41 30.45 24.25
N THR A 259 10.21 30.08 24.69
CA THR A 259 9.32 30.95 25.47
C THR A 259 9.64 30.79 26.94
#